data_AF-A0A5E4WVM0-F1
#
_entry.id   AF-A0A5E4WVM0-F1
#
_cell.length_a   1.000
_cell.length_b   1.000
_cell.length_c   1.000
_cell.angle_alpha   90.00
_cell.angle_beta   90.00
_cell.angle_gamma   90.00
#
_symmetry.space_group_name_H-M   'P 1'
#
loop_
_entity.id
_entity.type
_entity.pdbx_description
1 polymer ?
#
loop_
_entity_poly.entity_id
_entity_poly.type
_entity_poly.pdbx_seq_one_letter_code
_entity_poly.pdbx_strand_id
1 'polypeptide(L)'
;MTNLTEMLRGALKRPDPAAKKTLDAAEDNEPKLSGADDYTIADISVSSVAAVQQWAETDDLDEGESYADRLMALFVGIADANKDGDITEDEQGVLQVALNTAWDYLVKCGVSEEDAGALLNDWDGDAADRVRDLVASVLPDGEDDAGSDIDAFVFSDEDQEAALDAAYRKKVVIRGGKKVRINKRISGHVRLSAKQKVAIRKARMKSHSAGAMMRRMKSMRIRRRAGL
;
A
#
# COMPACT_ATOMS: atom_id res chain seq x y z
N MET A 1 -65.15 26.64 -14.67
CA MET A 1 -64.52 25.99 -15.84
C MET A 1 -63.15 26.61 -16.04
N THR A 2 -62.12 26.00 -15.46
CA THR A 2 -60.73 26.46 -15.58
C THR A 2 -60.22 26.17 -16.98
N ASN A 3 -59.75 27.21 -17.68
CA ASN A 3 -59.43 27.18 -19.10
C ASN A 3 -58.18 26.32 -19.36
N LEU A 4 -58.27 25.36 -20.27
CA LEU A 4 -57.20 24.43 -20.67
C LEU A 4 -55.91 25.17 -21.12
N THR A 5 -56.07 26.41 -21.57
CA THR A 5 -55.00 27.32 -21.98
C THR A 5 -54.15 27.83 -20.80
N GLU A 6 -54.70 27.92 -19.58
CA GLU A 6 -53.93 28.28 -18.38
C GLU A 6 -53.15 27.09 -17.82
N MET A 7 -53.70 25.87 -17.90
CA MET A 7 -52.97 24.64 -17.53
C MET A 7 -51.74 24.40 -18.43
N LEU A 8 -51.83 24.74 -19.72
CA LEU A 8 -50.71 24.62 -20.66
C LEU A 8 -49.63 25.72 -20.47
N ARG A 9 -49.98 26.90 -19.92
CA ARG A 9 -48.98 27.94 -19.59
C ARG A 9 -48.12 27.58 -18.38
N GLY A 10 -48.65 26.87 -17.39
CA GLY A 10 -47.89 26.39 -16.24
C GLY A 10 -46.83 25.35 -16.62
N ALA A 11 -47.12 24.49 -17.61
CA ALA A 11 -46.24 23.41 -18.05
C ALA A 11 -45.08 23.86 -18.96
N LEU A 12 -45.08 25.11 -19.44
CA LEU A 12 -44.07 25.68 -20.35
C LEU A 12 -43.11 26.67 -19.68
N LYS A 13 -43.11 26.76 -18.35
CA LYS A 13 -42.14 27.56 -17.61
C LYS A 13 -40.76 26.89 -17.73
N ARG A 14 -39.94 27.42 -18.64
CA ARG A 14 -38.53 27.02 -18.80
C ARG A 14 -37.82 27.15 -17.45
N PRO A 15 -37.06 26.14 -17.00
CA PRO A 15 -36.30 26.25 -15.76
C PRO A 15 -35.28 27.39 -15.90
N ASP A 16 -35.22 28.22 -14.87
CA ASP A 16 -34.36 29.39 -14.80
C ASP A 16 -32.88 28.97 -14.95
N PRO A 17 -32.12 29.46 -15.94
CA PRO A 17 -30.73 29.04 -16.15
C PRO A 17 -29.79 29.52 -15.03
N ALA A 18 -30.27 30.37 -14.12
CA ALA A 18 -29.53 30.90 -12.98
C ALA A 18 -29.83 30.21 -11.63
N ALA A 19 -30.69 29.18 -11.61
CA ALA A 19 -30.89 28.38 -10.41
C ALA A 19 -29.65 27.50 -10.15
N LYS A 20 -28.65 28.06 -9.47
CA LYS A 20 -27.56 27.31 -8.84
C LYS A 20 -28.21 26.22 -7.98
N LYS A 21 -28.18 24.98 -8.47
CA LYS A 21 -28.35 23.79 -7.63
C LYS A 21 -27.18 23.80 -6.65
N THR A 22 -27.38 24.38 -5.48
CA THR A 22 -26.52 24.12 -4.34
C THR A 22 -26.73 22.65 -3.99
N LEU A 23 -25.74 21.83 -4.32
CA LEU A 23 -25.60 20.48 -3.79
C LEU A 23 -25.23 20.64 -2.32
N ASP A 24 -26.24 20.90 -1.51
CA ASP A 24 -26.12 20.89 -0.06
C ASP A 24 -26.13 19.42 0.38
N ALA A 25 -25.14 19.04 1.19
CA ALA A 25 -24.79 17.66 1.58
C ALA A 25 -24.07 16.79 0.52
N ALA A 26 -22.92 17.26 0.05
CA ALA A 26 -21.76 16.38 0.02
C ALA A 26 -20.84 16.87 1.14
N GLU A 27 -20.92 16.25 2.32
CA GLU A 27 -19.80 16.33 3.27
C GLU A 27 -18.51 16.02 2.51
N ASP A 28 -17.45 16.75 2.83
CA ASP A 28 -16.12 16.73 2.24
C ASP A 28 -15.38 15.38 2.41
N ASN A 29 -16.03 14.28 2.05
CA ASN A 29 -15.37 13.03 1.73
C ASN A 29 -15.01 13.08 0.24
N GLU A 30 -14.16 14.05 -0.12
CA GLU A 30 -13.34 13.88 -1.31
C GLU A 30 -12.71 12.49 -1.20
N PRO A 31 -12.87 11.59 -2.19
CA PRO A 31 -12.12 10.36 -2.18
C PRO A 31 -10.67 10.78 -2.32
N LYS A 32 -9.95 10.84 -1.18
CA LYS A 32 -8.51 11.15 -1.16
C LYS A 32 -7.91 10.29 -2.27
N LEU A 33 -7.25 10.92 -3.24
CA LEU A 33 -6.49 10.25 -4.30
C LEU A 33 -5.19 9.68 -3.69
N SER A 34 -5.33 9.01 -2.55
CA SER A 34 -4.30 8.50 -1.63
C SER A 34 -3.73 7.15 -2.11
N GLY A 35 -4.49 6.42 -2.92
CA GLY A 35 -4.26 4.99 -3.13
C GLY A 35 -3.06 4.56 -3.99
N ALA A 36 -2.12 5.44 -4.36
CA ALA A 36 -0.86 5.02 -4.99
C ALA A 36 0.33 5.19 -4.05
N ASP A 37 0.31 6.24 -3.23
CA ASP A 37 1.33 6.50 -2.21
C ASP A 37 1.12 5.56 -1.03
N ASP A 38 -0.12 5.43 -0.57
CA ASP A 38 -0.49 4.46 0.47
C ASP A 38 -0.17 3.03 0.02
N TYR A 39 -0.41 2.70 -1.26
CA TYR A 39 -0.10 1.37 -1.77
C TYR A 39 1.41 1.11 -1.79
N THR A 40 2.23 2.09 -2.19
CA THR A 40 3.68 1.88 -2.26
C THR A 40 4.29 1.76 -0.86
N ILE A 41 3.81 2.58 0.08
CA ILE A 41 4.22 2.49 1.48
C ILE A 41 3.75 1.15 2.06
N ALA A 42 2.50 0.76 1.86
CA ALA A 42 1.99 -0.54 2.32
C ALA A 42 2.77 -1.72 1.73
N ASP A 43 3.13 -1.69 0.43
CA ASP A 43 3.92 -2.74 -0.22
C ASP A 43 5.33 -2.85 0.38
N ILE A 44 5.98 -1.71 0.68
CA ILE A 44 7.26 -1.67 1.40
C ILE A 44 7.08 -2.19 2.83
N SER A 45 6.02 -1.77 3.53
CA SER A 45 5.77 -2.17 4.91
C SER A 45 5.48 -3.67 5.04
N VAL A 46 4.66 -4.25 4.15
CA VAL A 46 4.44 -5.70 4.04
C VAL A 46 5.77 -6.41 3.83
N SER A 47 6.58 -5.92 2.88
CA SER A 47 7.89 -6.52 2.58
C SER A 47 8.85 -6.44 3.77
N SER A 48 8.80 -5.35 4.54
CA SER A 48 9.64 -5.12 5.72
C SER A 48 9.30 -6.05 6.87
N VAL A 49 8.00 -6.20 7.18
CA VAL A 49 7.55 -7.12 8.22
C VAL A 49 7.82 -8.56 7.81
N ALA A 50 7.52 -8.93 6.56
CA ALA A 50 7.82 -10.26 6.04
C ALA A 50 9.33 -10.58 6.11
N ALA A 51 10.20 -9.60 5.82
CA ALA A 51 11.64 -9.75 5.98
C ALA A 51 12.05 -9.99 7.44
N VAL A 52 11.46 -9.27 8.40
CA VAL A 52 11.72 -9.48 9.84
C VAL A 52 11.24 -10.87 10.28
N GLN A 53 10.04 -11.30 9.85
CA GLN A 53 9.51 -12.62 10.18
C GLN A 53 10.39 -13.74 9.61
N GLN A 54 10.73 -13.65 8.32
CA GLN A 54 11.63 -14.61 7.66
C GLN A 54 13.03 -14.63 8.32
N TRP A 55 13.56 -13.45 8.65
CA TRP A 55 14.83 -13.35 9.36
C TRP A 55 14.78 -14.01 10.73
N ALA A 56 13.68 -13.81 11.47
CA ALA A 56 13.50 -14.43 12.76
C ALA A 56 13.46 -15.96 12.67
N GLU A 57 13.00 -16.53 11.56
CA GLU A 57 12.99 -17.97 11.32
C GLU A 57 14.32 -18.52 10.76
N THR A 58 15.30 -17.66 10.48
CA THR A 58 16.59 -18.09 9.92
C THR A 58 17.34 -19.02 10.87
N ASP A 59 17.78 -20.16 10.35
CA ASP A 59 18.64 -21.15 11.02
C ASP A 59 19.82 -21.62 10.15
N ASP A 60 20.01 -20.97 8.98
CA ASP A 60 20.92 -21.38 7.91
C ASP A 60 21.95 -20.29 7.52
N LEU A 61 22.64 -19.73 8.52
CA LEU A 61 23.70 -18.74 8.28
C LEU A 61 24.92 -19.34 7.58
N ASP A 62 25.51 -18.57 6.66
CA ASP A 62 26.77 -18.92 6.01
C ASP A 62 27.98 -18.71 6.95
N GLU A 63 29.14 -19.28 6.60
CA GLU A 63 30.36 -19.15 7.41
C GLU A 63 30.81 -17.68 7.52
N GLY A 64 30.74 -17.12 8.74
CA GLY A 64 31.12 -15.74 9.03
C GLY A 64 30.01 -14.71 8.82
N GLU A 65 28.78 -15.15 8.50
CA GLU A 65 27.59 -14.29 8.44
C GLU A 65 26.95 -14.20 9.84
N SER A 66 26.65 -12.99 10.31
CA SER A 66 25.85 -12.78 11.52
C SER A 66 24.36 -12.60 11.19
N TYR A 67 23.48 -12.74 12.18
CA TYR A 67 22.06 -12.41 11.98
C TYR A 67 21.85 -10.94 11.62
N ALA A 68 22.71 -10.03 12.07
CA ALA A 68 22.66 -8.63 11.66
C ALA A 68 22.96 -8.49 10.16
N ASP A 69 23.98 -9.20 9.64
CA ASP A 69 24.32 -9.20 8.21
C ASP A 69 23.17 -9.75 7.36
N ARG A 70 22.56 -10.86 7.80
CA ARG A 70 21.39 -11.46 7.13
C ARG A 70 20.23 -10.47 7.05
N LEU A 71 19.90 -9.80 8.16
CA LEU A 71 18.82 -8.82 8.21
C LEU A 71 19.12 -7.63 7.29
N MET A 72 20.35 -7.12 7.34
CA MET A 72 20.81 -6.05 6.46
C MET A 72 20.65 -6.41 4.99
N ALA A 73 21.06 -7.62 4.60
CA ALA A 73 20.93 -8.11 3.24
C ALA A 73 19.46 -8.18 2.78
N LEU A 74 18.54 -8.58 3.65
CA LEU A 74 17.10 -8.60 3.36
C LEU A 74 16.56 -7.18 3.14
N PHE A 75 16.92 -6.21 3.99
CA PHE A 75 16.49 -4.81 3.86
C PHE A 75 17.08 -4.09 2.64
N VAL A 76 18.38 -4.31 2.38
CA VAL A 76 19.01 -3.91 1.11
C VAL A 76 18.26 -4.56 -0.05
N GLY A 77 17.85 -5.82 0.10
CA GLY A 77 17.03 -6.54 -0.87
C GLY A 77 15.64 -5.93 -1.13
N ILE A 78 15.07 -5.17 -0.20
CA ILE A 78 13.81 -4.45 -0.42
C ILE A 78 14.07 -3.18 -1.23
N ALA A 79 15.17 -2.48 -0.96
CA ALA A 79 15.49 -1.20 -1.56
C ALA A 79 16.18 -1.32 -2.93
N ASP A 80 17.20 -2.16 -3.02
CA ASP A 80 17.98 -2.43 -4.24
C ASP A 80 17.15 -3.23 -5.24
N ALA A 81 16.57 -2.51 -6.20
CA ALA A 81 15.62 -3.08 -7.13
C ALA A 81 16.29 -3.75 -8.35
N ASN A 82 17.59 -3.50 -8.60
CA ASN A 82 18.35 -4.10 -9.71
C ASN A 82 19.38 -5.15 -9.25
N LYS A 83 19.56 -5.30 -7.94
CA LYS A 83 20.49 -6.25 -7.30
C LYS A 83 21.95 -5.98 -7.67
N ASP A 84 22.30 -4.72 -7.90
CA ASP A 84 23.68 -4.34 -8.20
C ASP A 84 24.51 -4.00 -6.95
N GLY A 85 23.87 -3.93 -5.77
CA GLY A 85 24.52 -3.69 -4.49
C GLY A 85 24.72 -2.21 -4.14
N ASP A 86 24.36 -1.29 -5.04
CA ASP A 86 24.51 0.16 -4.81
C ASP A 86 23.16 0.78 -4.44
N ILE A 87 23.06 1.38 -3.25
CA ILE A 87 21.86 2.10 -2.82
C ILE A 87 21.91 3.55 -3.34
N THR A 88 21.09 3.85 -4.34
CA THR A 88 20.93 5.22 -4.85
C THR A 88 20.15 6.12 -3.88
N GLU A 89 20.19 7.44 -4.06
CA GLU A 89 19.43 8.41 -3.24
C GLU A 89 17.91 8.12 -3.23
N ASP A 90 17.37 7.60 -4.34
CA ASP A 90 15.97 7.22 -4.42
C ASP A 90 15.69 5.90 -3.65
N GLU A 91 16.62 4.94 -3.66
CA GLU A 91 16.52 3.67 -2.93
C GLU A 91 16.78 3.85 -1.43
N GLN A 92 17.58 4.83 -1.04
CA GLN A 92 17.77 5.21 0.36
C GLN A 92 16.44 5.62 1.02
N GLY A 93 15.54 6.25 0.26
CA GLY A 93 14.19 6.57 0.74
C GLY A 93 13.33 5.32 0.97
N VAL A 94 13.48 4.28 0.13
CA VAL A 94 12.80 2.98 0.32
C VAL A 94 13.34 2.29 1.57
N LEU A 95 14.67 2.23 1.69
CA LEU A 95 15.36 1.62 2.82
C LEU A 95 14.94 2.28 4.14
N GLN A 96 14.87 3.61 4.19
CA GLN A 96 14.45 4.33 5.40
C GLN A 96 13.00 4.00 5.80
N VAL A 97 12.07 3.93 4.84
CA VAL A 97 10.67 3.56 5.13
C VAL A 97 10.62 2.11 5.65
N ALA A 98 11.41 1.23 5.05
CA ALA A 98 11.48 -0.16 5.45
C ALA A 98 12.01 -0.33 6.88
N LEU A 99 13.15 0.30 7.20
CA LEU A 99 13.76 0.24 8.53
C LEU A 99 12.88 0.88 9.62
N ASN A 100 12.20 1.99 9.32
CA ASN A 100 11.23 2.57 10.27
C ASN A 100 10.03 1.64 10.50
N THR A 101 9.53 0.98 9.46
CA THR A 101 8.46 -0.01 9.61
C THR A 101 8.93 -1.19 10.46
N ALA A 102 10.15 -1.66 10.23
CA ALA A 102 10.77 -2.73 10.99
C ALA A 102 10.88 -2.38 12.47
N TRP A 103 11.32 -1.16 12.78
CA TRP A 103 11.37 -0.64 14.14
C TRP A 103 10.01 -0.76 14.83
N ASP A 104 8.96 -0.20 14.22
CA ASP A 104 7.62 -0.19 14.79
C ASP A 104 7.10 -1.62 15.03
N TYR A 105 7.42 -2.54 14.10
CA TYR A 105 7.06 -3.94 14.23
C TYR A 105 7.84 -4.67 15.33
N LEU A 106 9.15 -4.43 15.46
CA LEU A 106 9.98 -5.00 16.54
C LEU A 106 9.49 -4.54 17.91
N VAL A 107 9.14 -3.26 18.06
CA VAL A 107 8.55 -2.72 19.29
C VAL A 107 7.20 -3.36 19.59
N LYS A 108 6.34 -3.58 18.57
CA LYS A 108 5.09 -4.36 18.72
C LYS A 108 5.37 -5.77 19.25
N CYS A 109 6.42 -6.43 18.77
CA CYS A 109 6.86 -7.75 19.24
C CYS A 109 7.46 -7.74 20.65
N GLY A 110 7.59 -6.58 21.28
CA GLY A 110 8.12 -6.44 22.64
C GLY A 110 9.62 -6.20 22.74
N VAL A 111 10.29 -5.94 21.61
CA VAL A 111 11.71 -5.56 21.58
C VAL A 111 11.89 -4.18 22.20
N SER A 112 12.96 -4.01 22.99
CA SER A 112 13.27 -2.71 23.59
C SER A 112 13.71 -1.71 22.51
N GLU A 113 13.42 -0.42 22.68
CA GLU A 113 13.92 0.63 21.76
C GLU A 113 15.46 0.67 21.72
N GLU A 114 16.13 0.28 22.80
CA GLU A 114 17.59 0.16 22.86
C GLU A 114 18.10 -0.95 21.94
N ASP A 115 17.54 -2.15 22.05
CA ASP A 115 17.94 -3.29 21.20
C ASP A 115 17.53 -3.07 19.73
N ALA A 116 16.35 -2.48 19.47
CA ALA A 116 15.95 -2.09 18.12
C ALA A 116 16.90 -1.02 17.54
N GLY A 117 17.36 -0.09 18.40
CA GLY A 117 18.41 0.89 18.15
C GLY A 117 19.71 0.26 17.69
N ALA A 118 20.26 -0.59 18.54
CA ALA A 118 21.52 -1.28 18.31
C ALA A 118 21.46 -2.15 17.05
N LEU A 119 20.34 -2.84 16.82
CA LEU A 119 20.17 -3.68 15.63
C LEU A 119 20.05 -2.86 14.34
N LEU A 120 19.12 -1.89 14.27
CA LEU A 120 18.76 -1.26 13.00
C LEU A 120 19.64 -0.06 12.61
N ASN A 121 20.33 0.56 13.58
CA ASN A 121 21.25 1.68 13.30
C ASN A 121 22.71 1.22 13.24
N ASP A 122 23.11 0.32 14.14
CA ASP A 122 24.51 -0.08 14.31
C ASP A 122 24.81 -1.48 13.77
N TRP A 123 23.77 -2.25 13.39
CA TRP A 123 23.89 -3.64 12.95
C TRP A 123 24.63 -4.51 13.97
N ASP A 124 24.36 -4.28 15.25
CA ASP A 124 24.99 -4.99 16.35
C ASP A 124 24.57 -6.47 16.37
N GLY A 125 25.56 -7.36 16.29
CA GLY A 125 25.33 -8.81 16.23
C GLY A 125 24.73 -9.38 17.51
N ASP A 126 25.16 -8.91 18.68
CA ASP A 126 24.64 -9.40 19.96
C ASP A 126 23.17 -8.98 20.15
N ALA A 127 22.81 -7.75 19.73
CA ALA A 127 21.42 -7.30 19.67
C ALA A 127 20.62 -8.13 18.67
N ALA A 128 21.18 -8.44 17.49
CA ALA A 128 20.52 -9.28 16.49
C ALA A 128 20.12 -10.65 17.06
N ASP A 129 21.01 -11.31 17.80
CA ASP A 129 20.72 -12.60 18.46
C ASP A 129 19.53 -12.49 19.43
N ARG A 130 19.58 -11.52 20.36
CA ARG A 130 18.52 -11.33 21.37
C ARG A 130 17.18 -10.98 20.75
N VAL A 131 17.20 -10.07 19.77
CA VAL A 131 16.00 -9.61 19.06
C VAL A 131 15.41 -10.76 18.25
N ARG A 132 16.23 -11.51 17.52
CA ARG A 132 15.79 -12.65 16.73
C ARG A 132 15.09 -13.69 17.59
N ASP A 133 15.71 -14.08 18.71
CA ASP A 133 15.14 -15.08 19.62
C ASP A 133 13.81 -14.63 20.23
N LEU A 134 13.73 -13.35 20.64
CA LEU A 134 12.48 -12.78 21.14
C LEU A 134 11.39 -12.78 20.07
N VAL A 135 11.69 -12.26 18.87
CA VAL A 135 10.74 -12.19 17.76
C VAL A 135 10.26 -13.59 17.40
N ALA A 136 11.18 -14.54 17.18
CA ALA A 136 10.84 -15.93 16.87
C ALA A 136 9.93 -16.58 17.93
N SER A 137 10.04 -16.18 19.21
CA SER A 137 9.19 -16.71 20.29
C SER A 137 7.76 -16.15 20.32
N VAL A 138 7.51 -15.01 19.67
CA VAL A 138 6.20 -14.34 19.65
C VAL A 138 5.51 -14.39 18.29
N LEU A 139 6.22 -14.83 17.24
CA LEU A 139 5.64 -14.96 15.91
C LEU A 139 4.51 -16.00 15.91
N PRO A 140 3.45 -15.75 15.13
CA PRO A 140 2.39 -16.72 14.93
C PRO A 140 2.93 -17.96 14.18
N ASP A 141 2.52 -19.14 14.63
CA ASP A 141 2.89 -20.40 13.99
C ASP A 141 2.08 -20.65 12.71
N GLY A 142 2.75 -20.73 11.56
CA GLY A 142 2.15 -21.14 10.28
C GLY A 142 1.90 -20.01 9.28
N GLU A 143 1.98 -20.34 7.99
CA GLU A 143 2.01 -19.37 6.88
C GLU A 143 0.75 -18.49 6.78
N ASP A 144 -0.43 -19.06 7.04
CA ASP A 144 -1.71 -18.33 7.00
C ASP A 144 -1.83 -17.31 8.17
N ASP A 145 -1.32 -17.66 9.35
CA ASP A 145 -1.37 -16.80 10.54
C ASP A 145 -0.28 -15.71 10.48
N ALA A 146 0.89 -16.01 9.92
CA ALA A 146 1.94 -15.03 9.61
C ALA A 146 1.46 -13.96 8.62
N GLY A 147 0.81 -14.38 7.52
CA GLY A 147 0.20 -13.47 6.56
C GLY A 147 -0.88 -12.57 7.19
N SER A 148 -1.69 -13.14 8.07
CA SER A 148 -2.74 -12.39 8.78
C SER A 148 -2.16 -11.37 9.77
N ASP A 149 -1.06 -11.68 10.45
CA ASP A 149 -0.38 -10.72 11.34
C ASP A 149 0.26 -9.55 10.58
N ILE A 150 0.86 -9.84 9.41
CA ILE A 150 1.39 -8.80 8.52
C ILE A 150 0.26 -7.87 8.07
N ASP A 151 -0.85 -8.44 7.60
CA ASP A 151 -2.00 -7.66 7.14
C ASP A 151 -2.59 -6.81 8.27
N ALA A 152 -2.72 -7.39 9.47
CA ALA A 152 -3.22 -6.67 10.66
C ALA A 152 -2.30 -5.53 11.11
N PHE A 153 -0.98 -5.65 10.88
CA PHE A 153 -0.03 -4.60 11.20
C PHE A 153 -0.04 -3.46 10.17
N VAL A 154 -0.08 -3.79 8.87
CA VAL A 154 0.07 -2.80 7.81
C VAL A 154 -1.24 -2.10 7.46
N PHE A 155 -2.37 -2.80 7.52
CA PHE A 155 -3.67 -2.26 7.13
C PHE A 155 -4.52 -2.00 8.36
N SER A 156 -5.06 -0.77 8.48
CA SER A 156 -5.98 -0.43 9.57
C SER A 156 -7.31 -1.18 9.45
N ASP A 157 -8.05 -1.34 10.56
CA ASP A 157 -9.40 -1.93 10.54
C ASP A 157 -10.33 -1.24 9.53
N GLU A 158 -10.19 0.08 9.30
CA GLU A 158 -10.95 0.84 8.30
C GLU A 158 -10.57 0.49 6.86
N ASP A 159 -9.30 0.12 6.60
CA ASP A 159 -8.84 -0.39 5.32
C ASP A 159 -9.31 -1.84 5.08
N GLN A 160 -9.52 -2.59 6.15
CA GLN A 160 -10.02 -3.97 6.14
C GLN A 160 -11.57 -4.03 6.04
N GLU A 161 -12.30 -3.04 6.56
CA GLU A 161 -13.78 -3.05 6.67
C GLU A 161 -14.53 -2.84 5.33
N ALA A 162 -13.89 -2.36 4.26
CA ALA A 162 -14.65 -1.80 3.13
C ALA A 162 -14.81 -2.70 1.88
N ALA A 163 -14.40 -3.97 1.86
CA ALA A 163 -14.37 -4.73 0.59
C ALA A 163 -14.81 -6.20 0.58
N LEU A 164 -15.14 -6.84 1.71
CA LEU A 164 -15.25 -8.29 1.70
C LEU A 164 -16.61 -8.84 1.21
N ASP A 165 -17.71 -8.10 1.33
CA ASP A 165 -19.03 -8.65 0.99
C ASP A 165 -19.65 -8.12 -0.34
N ALA A 166 -19.14 -7.01 -0.87
CA ALA A 166 -19.66 -6.43 -2.11
C ALA A 166 -18.77 -6.76 -3.33
N ALA A 167 -19.23 -7.66 -4.21
CA ALA A 167 -18.52 -7.97 -5.45
C ALA A 167 -18.25 -6.73 -6.35
N TYR A 168 -19.07 -5.68 -6.24
CA TYR A 168 -18.98 -4.47 -7.05
C TYR A 168 -19.23 -3.19 -6.24
N ARG A 169 -18.36 -2.18 -6.40
CA ARG A 169 -18.50 -0.81 -5.86
C ARG A 169 -18.76 0.19 -6.98
N LYS A 170 -19.72 1.11 -6.79
CA LYS A 170 -19.96 2.22 -7.72
C LYS A 170 -18.81 3.23 -7.64
N LYS A 171 -18.09 3.44 -8.74
CA LYS A 171 -17.03 4.47 -8.87
C LYS A 171 -17.40 5.46 -9.97
N VAL A 172 -17.24 6.76 -9.69
CA VAL A 172 -17.36 7.81 -10.71
C VAL A 172 -16.07 7.79 -11.55
N VAL A 173 -16.20 7.71 -12.87
CA VAL A 173 -15.09 7.79 -13.82
C VAL A 173 -15.46 8.73 -14.96
N ILE A 174 -14.47 9.22 -15.70
CA ILE A 174 -14.69 10.01 -16.91
C ILE A 174 -14.53 9.11 -18.13
N ARG A 175 -15.56 9.04 -18.99
CA ARG A 175 -15.51 8.34 -20.29
C ARG A 175 -16.04 9.27 -21.38
N GLY A 176 -15.27 9.43 -22.45
CA GLY A 176 -15.63 10.37 -23.52
C GLY A 176 -15.86 11.80 -23.02
N GLY A 177 -15.07 12.25 -22.03
CA GLY A 177 -15.19 13.58 -21.43
C GLY A 177 -16.37 13.80 -20.48
N LYS A 178 -17.20 12.79 -20.20
CA LYS A 178 -18.36 12.90 -19.31
C LYS A 178 -18.18 12.08 -18.02
N LYS A 179 -18.60 12.63 -16.88
CA LYS A 179 -18.65 11.91 -15.59
C LYS A 179 -19.74 10.83 -15.65
N VAL A 180 -19.37 9.57 -15.48
CA VAL A 180 -20.29 8.42 -15.45
C VAL A 180 -20.02 7.57 -14.21
N ARG A 181 -21.07 6.99 -13.61
CA ARG A 181 -20.94 6.01 -12.52
C ARG A 181 -20.83 4.62 -13.12
N ILE A 182 -19.73 3.92 -12.85
CA ILE A 182 -19.53 2.52 -13.26
C ILE A 182 -19.48 1.62 -12.03
N ASN A 183 -19.95 0.37 -12.19
CA ASN A 183 -19.71 -0.67 -11.19
C ASN A 183 -18.30 -1.23 -11.43
N LYS A 184 -17.37 -0.98 -10.51
CA LYS A 184 -16.05 -1.62 -10.49
C LYS A 184 -16.10 -2.85 -9.61
N ARG A 185 -15.58 -3.97 -10.08
CA ARG A 185 -15.41 -5.18 -9.27
C ARG A 185 -14.31 -4.92 -8.23
N ILE A 186 -14.59 -5.23 -6.96
CA ILE A 186 -13.65 -5.05 -5.85
C ILE A 186 -13.32 -6.36 -5.12
N SER A 187 -14.12 -7.42 -5.30
CA SER A 187 -13.86 -8.73 -4.70
C SER A 187 -14.25 -9.92 -5.61
N GLY A 188 -13.75 -11.12 -5.26
CA GLY A 188 -14.04 -12.41 -5.90
C GLY A 188 -13.02 -12.90 -6.94
N HIS A 189 -12.99 -14.22 -7.19
CA HIS A 189 -12.08 -14.86 -8.13
C HIS A 189 -12.49 -14.63 -9.60
N VAL A 190 -11.63 -13.98 -10.39
CA VAL A 190 -11.83 -13.78 -11.83
C VAL A 190 -11.19 -14.93 -12.61
N ARG A 191 -11.99 -15.66 -13.41
CA ARG A 191 -11.47 -16.65 -14.34
C ARG A 191 -10.74 -15.97 -15.49
N LEU A 192 -9.40 -16.05 -15.47
CA LEU A 192 -8.52 -15.50 -16.49
C LEU A 192 -8.05 -16.60 -17.46
N SER A 193 -8.09 -16.31 -18.75
CA SER A 193 -7.47 -17.16 -19.78
C SER A 193 -5.94 -17.15 -19.65
N ALA A 194 -5.27 -18.19 -20.17
CA ALA A 194 -3.81 -18.28 -20.13
C ALA A 194 -3.11 -17.06 -20.75
N LYS A 195 -3.63 -16.54 -21.87
CA LYS A 195 -3.10 -15.32 -22.52
C LYS A 195 -3.26 -14.08 -21.63
N GLN A 196 -4.38 -13.94 -20.92
CA GLN A 196 -4.60 -12.83 -19.98
C GLN A 196 -3.66 -12.92 -18.78
N LYS A 197 -3.44 -14.11 -18.22
CA LYS A 197 -2.48 -14.31 -17.12
C LYS A 197 -1.06 -13.88 -17.54
N VAL A 198 -0.62 -14.28 -18.74
CA VAL A 198 0.69 -13.86 -19.29
C VAL A 198 0.75 -12.35 -19.52
N ALA A 199 -0.30 -11.74 -20.06
CA ALA A 199 -0.36 -10.29 -20.29
C ALA A 199 -0.30 -9.49 -18.98
N ILE A 200 -1.03 -9.94 -17.95
CA ILE A 200 -0.99 -9.34 -16.61
C ILE A 200 0.40 -9.50 -16.00
N ARG A 201 1.03 -10.69 -16.10
CA ARG A 201 2.39 -10.91 -15.63
C ARG A 201 3.39 -9.95 -16.31
N LYS A 202 3.29 -9.79 -17.64
CA LYS A 202 4.11 -8.82 -18.40
C LYS A 202 3.85 -7.38 -17.98
N ALA A 203 2.59 -7.01 -17.75
CA ALA A 203 2.23 -5.68 -17.28
C ALA A 203 2.81 -5.42 -15.88
N ARG A 204 2.70 -6.39 -14.95
CA ARG A 204 3.25 -6.33 -13.60
C ARG A 204 4.78 -6.21 -13.63
N MET A 205 5.48 -7.04 -14.41
CA MET A 205 6.94 -6.93 -14.58
C MET A 205 7.36 -5.57 -15.13
N LYS A 206 6.57 -4.98 -16.04
CA LYS A 206 6.87 -3.66 -16.60
C LYS A 206 6.59 -2.52 -15.61
N SER A 207 5.51 -2.62 -14.83
CA SER A 207 5.08 -1.58 -13.88
C SER A 207 5.84 -1.60 -12.56
N HIS A 208 6.30 -2.78 -12.12
CA HIS A 208 7.13 -3.00 -10.94
C HIS A 208 8.62 -3.18 -11.31
N SER A 209 9.05 -2.64 -12.45
CA SER A 209 10.48 -2.54 -12.72
C SER A 209 11.08 -1.42 -11.87
N ALA A 210 12.32 -1.60 -11.39
CA ALA A 210 13.08 -0.63 -10.60
C ALA A 210 12.91 0.81 -11.12
N GLY A 211 13.20 1.03 -12.41
CA GLY A 211 13.07 2.34 -13.03
C GLY A 211 11.63 2.85 -13.19
N ALA A 212 10.60 1.99 -13.19
CA ALA A 212 9.21 2.42 -13.15
C ALA A 212 8.80 2.85 -11.74
N MET A 213 9.32 2.18 -10.70
CA MET A 213 9.10 2.51 -9.29
C MET A 213 9.82 3.82 -8.91
N MET A 214 11.10 3.98 -9.28
CA MET A 214 11.84 5.24 -9.10
C MET A 214 11.15 6.44 -9.75
N ARG A 215 10.68 6.30 -11.01
CA ARG A 215 9.96 7.38 -11.70
C ARG A 215 8.66 7.77 -11.00
N ARG A 216 7.95 6.79 -10.40
CA ARG A 216 6.79 7.07 -9.57
C ARG A 216 7.21 7.80 -8.31
N MET A 217 8.19 7.28 -7.58
CA MET A 217 8.69 7.90 -6.34
C MET A 217 9.15 9.34 -6.57
N LYS A 218 9.93 9.61 -7.63
CA LYS A 218 10.32 10.97 -8.02
C LYS A 218 9.12 11.86 -8.35
N SER A 219 8.15 11.35 -9.10
CA SER A 219 6.91 12.08 -9.39
C SER A 219 6.13 12.39 -8.11
N MET A 220 6.16 11.50 -7.11
CA MET A 220 5.48 11.68 -5.84
C MET A 220 6.20 12.68 -4.94
N ARG A 221 7.54 12.65 -4.89
CA ARG A 221 8.35 13.67 -4.17
C ARG A 221 8.06 15.08 -4.69
N ILE A 222 7.91 15.24 -6.01
CA ILE A 222 7.54 16.51 -6.64
C ILE A 222 6.11 16.94 -6.27
N ARG A 223 5.15 16.00 -6.24
CA ARG A 223 3.78 16.28 -5.81
C ARG A 223 3.70 16.74 -4.35
N ARG A 224 4.35 16.01 -3.45
CA ARG A 224 4.43 16.37 -2.02
C ARG A 224 5.04 17.76 -1.83
N ARG A 225 6.10 18.09 -2.57
CA ARG A 225 6.71 19.43 -2.57
C ARG A 225 5.78 20.51 -3.13
N ALA A 226 4.87 20.15 -4.02
CA ALA A 226 3.88 21.03 -4.62
C ALA A 226 2.55 21.10 -3.83
N GLY A 227 2.42 20.39 -2.70
CA GLY A 227 1.19 20.34 -1.91
C GLY A 227 0.04 19.61 -2.60
N LEU A 228 0.36 18.64 -3.46
CA LEU A 228 -0.58 17.80 -4.23
C LEU A 228 -0.54 16.34 -3.79
#